data_AF-A0A7Y3DTK4-F1
#
_entry.id   AF-A0A7Y3DTK4-F1
#
_cell.length_a   1.000
_cell.length_b   1.000
_cell.length_c   1.000
_cell.angle_alpha   90.00
_cell.angle_beta   90.00
_cell.angle_gamma   90.00
#
_symmetry.space_group_name_H-M   'P 1'
#
loop_
_entity.id
_entity.type
_entity.pdbx_description
1 polymer ?
#
loop_
_entity_poly.entity_id
_entity_poly.type
_entity_poly.pdbx_seq_one_letter_code
_entity_poly.pdbx_strand_id
1 'polypeptide(L)'
;MGGLCGLFCYVAGPGHIVHAGTDPFVKFGELDNHRSQRVELLLDTLKKAGVNAEIPPNIQVAMWMKFLLVTVWSGMGAVTRAPVGIWRSLPETRRMAKLGLQEIIAVAAAHDISLPEEALQTIIAMYDGLVPQSTASLQRDVMEGRPSELEAQIGAVVRFGQEADVATPMFTFIYQSLLPMELRARGQLQFGE
;
A
#
# COMPACT_ATOMS: atom_id res chain seq x y z
N MET A 1 4.23 11.54 14.78
CA MET A 1 3.44 11.90 13.58
C MET A 1 3.44 10.73 12.62
N GLY A 2 2.30 10.50 11.98
CA GLY A 2 2.16 9.62 10.83
C GLY A 2 1.95 10.43 9.55
N GLY A 3 2.14 9.81 8.40
CA GLY A 3 1.97 10.49 7.12
C GLY A 3 1.85 9.53 5.95
N LEU A 4 1.21 10.01 4.90
CA LEU A 4 1.11 9.36 3.61
C LEU A 4 1.19 10.38 2.49
N CYS A 5 1.64 9.93 1.32
CA CYS A 5 1.60 10.71 0.09
C CYS A 5 0.95 9.91 -1.03
N GLY A 6 0.36 10.59 -2.00
CA GLY A 6 0.00 10.00 -3.29
C GLY A 6 0.83 10.69 -4.36
N LEU A 7 1.73 9.96 -5.00
CA LEU A 7 2.48 10.42 -6.17
C LEU A 7 3.05 9.22 -6.92
N PHE A 8 3.31 9.40 -8.21
CA PHE A 8 4.04 8.45 -9.03
C PHE A 8 5.34 9.08 -9.49
N CYS A 9 6.46 8.69 -8.87
CA CYS A 9 7.77 9.19 -9.26
C CYS A 9 8.83 8.10 -9.30
N TYR A 10 9.88 8.32 -10.07
CA TYR A 10 11.06 7.47 -10.10
C TYR A 10 12.32 8.28 -10.38
N VAL A 11 13.46 7.72 -9.98
CA VAL A 11 14.79 8.31 -10.25
C VAL A 11 15.18 7.95 -11.68
N ALA A 12 15.28 8.95 -12.57
CA ALA A 12 15.77 8.74 -13.93
C ALA A 12 17.30 8.77 -14.01
N GLY A 13 17.95 9.40 -13.03
CA GLY A 13 19.40 9.46 -12.88
C GLY A 13 19.81 10.32 -11.68
N PRO A 14 21.12 10.46 -11.38
CA PRO A 14 21.60 11.29 -10.29
C PRO A 14 21.07 12.74 -10.40
N GLY A 15 20.34 13.20 -9.37
CA GLY A 15 19.74 14.54 -9.35
C GLY A 15 18.51 14.72 -10.26
N HIS A 16 18.02 13.68 -10.94
CA HIS A 16 16.87 13.76 -11.85
C HIS A 16 15.74 12.82 -11.40
N ILE A 17 14.68 13.41 -10.87
CA ILE A 17 13.44 12.73 -10.50
C ILE A 17 12.37 13.05 -11.53
N VAL A 18 11.70 12.01 -12.04
CA VAL A 18 10.56 12.17 -12.94
C VAL A 18 9.28 11.99 -12.12
N HIS A 19 8.37 12.96 -12.23
CA HIS A 19 7.00 12.84 -11.76
C HIS A 19 6.11 12.39 -12.93
N ALA A 20 5.55 11.20 -12.82
CA ALA A 20 4.94 10.44 -13.92
C ALA A 20 3.44 10.24 -13.74
N GLY A 21 2.69 11.28 -13.38
CA GLY A 21 1.22 11.22 -13.38
C GLY A 21 0.55 12.13 -12.35
N THR A 22 -0.46 11.56 -11.70
CA THR A 22 -1.45 12.16 -10.79
C THR A 22 -1.00 13.38 -10.00
N ASP A 23 -1.91 14.33 -9.77
CA ASP A 23 -1.64 15.46 -8.87
C ASP A 23 -1.17 14.97 -7.50
N PRO A 24 0.05 15.36 -7.07
CA PRO A 24 0.64 14.79 -5.88
C PRO A 24 -0.02 15.40 -4.64
N PHE A 25 -0.18 14.59 -3.60
CA PHE A 25 -0.65 15.09 -2.30
C PHE A 25 0.13 14.49 -1.14
N VAL A 26 0.09 15.18 0.00
CA VAL A 26 0.64 14.72 1.27
C VAL A 26 -0.41 14.89 2.36
N LYS A 27 -0.66 13.84 3.15
CA LYS A 27 -1.49 13.89 4.36
C LYS A 27 -0.64 13.50 5.55
N PHE A 28 -0.74 14.23 6.65
CA PHE A 28 0.02 13.92 7.86
C PHE A 28 -0.67 14.46 9.11
N GLY A 29 -0.34 13.89 10.27
CA GLY A 29 -0.94 14.28 11.53
C GLY A 29 -0.27 13.61 12.72
N GLU A 30 -0.69 13.98 13.92
CA GLU A 30 -0.30 13.27 15.13
C GLU A 30 -0.98 11.92 15.21
N LEU A 31 -0.29 10.90 15.72
CA LEU A 31 -0.80 9.52 15.74
C LEU A 31 -2.01 9.35 16.68
N ASP A 32 -2.16 10.25 17.65
CA ASP A 32 -3.32 10.39 18.54
C ASP A 32 -4.36 11.41 18.01
N ASN A 33 -4.17 11.89 16.78
CA ASN A 33 -5.01 12.85 16.06
C ASN A 33 -5.08 14.26 16.67
N HIS A 34 -4.29 14.59 17.70
CA HIS A 34 -4.28 15.95 18.21
C HIS A 34 -3.64 16.91 17.20
N ARG A 35 -4.16 18.14 17.12
CA ARG A 35 -3.63 19.15 16.21
C ARG A 35 -2.55 19.98 16.90
N SER A 36 -1.30 19.55 16.74
CA SER A 36 -0.14 20.17 17.38
C SER A 36 0.40 21.37 16.60
N GLN A 37 1.15 22.25 17.28
CA GLN A 37 1.82 23.38 16.64
C GLN A 37 2.80 22.92 15.54
N ARG A 38 3.48 21.77 15.72
CA ARG A 38 4.42 21.25 14.71
C ARG A 38 3.71 20.78 13.44
N VAL A 39 2.52 20.19 13.56
CA VAL A 39 1.72 19.76 12.40
C VAL A 39 1.22 20.97 11.62
N GLU A 40 0.79 22.03 12.32
CA GLU A 40 0.36 23.28 11.67
C GLU A 40 1.52 23.98 10.95
N LEU A 41 2.69 24.05 11.59
CA LEU A 41 3.88 24.64 10.98
C LEU A 41 4.31 23.87 9.73
N LEU A 42 4.25 22.53 9.76
CA LEU A 42 4.55 21.70 8.61
C LEU A 42 3.52 21.91 7.48
N LEU A 43 2.24 22.05 7.80
CA LEU A 43 1.17 22.32 6.83
C LEU A 43 1.40 23.65 6.13
N ASP A 44 1.66 24.71 6.88
CA ASP A 44 1.94 26.04 6.34
C ASP A 44 3.20 26.03 5.46
N THR A 45 4.27 25.34 5.90
CA THR A 45 5.51 25.20 5.14
C THR A 45 5.29 24.51 3.79
N LEU A 46 4.57 23.38 3.79
CA LEU A 46 4.28 22.63 2.57
C LEU A 46 3.37 23.41 1.62
N LYS A 47 2.34 24.08 2.14
CA LYS A 47 1.44 24.93 1.32
C LYS A 47 2.17 26.11 0.71
N LYS A 48 3.07 26.77 1.45
CA LYS A 48 3.94 27.84 0.91
C LYS A 48 4.84 27.37 -0.22
N ALA A 49 5.26 26.10 -0.19
CA ALA A 49 6.02 25.46 -1.26
C ALA A 49 5.17 24.97 -2.44
N GLY A 50 3.84 25.20 -2.42
CA GLY A 50 2.93 24.75 -3.48
C GLY A 50 2.54 23.28 -3.41
N VAL A 51 2.84 22.58 -2.30
CA VAL A 51 2.45 21.18 -2.10
C VAL A 51 0.99 21.11 -1.68
N ASN A 52 0.22 20.24 -2.33
CA ASN A 52 -1.12 19.87 -1.88
C ASN A 52 -1.02 19.04 -0.59
N ALA A 53 -1.15 19.73 0.54
CA ALA A 53 -0.98 19.17 1.87
C ALA A 53 -2.25 19.33 2.71
N GLU A 54 -2.62 18.29 3.46
CA GLU A 54 -3.75 18.31 4.38
C GLU A 54 -3.47 17.57 5.70
N ILE A 55 -4.18 17.98 6.75
CA ILE A 55 -4.23 17.27 8.03
C ILE A 55 -5.57 16.53 8.05
N PRO A 56 -5.60 15.19 7.92
CA PRO A 56 -6.84 14.45 7.98
C PRO A 56 -7.42 14.47 9.40
N PRO A 57 -8.75 14.34 9.57
CA PRO A 57 -9.37 14.25 10.90
C PRO A 57 -8.83 13.09 11.73
N ASN A 58 -8.47 11.98 11.06
CA ASN A 58 -7.83 10.83 11.68
C ASN A 58 -6.70 10.32 10.77
N ILE A 59 -5.45 10.45 11.23
CA ILE A 59 -4.29 10.05 10.43
C ILE A 59 -4.16 8.53 10.34
N GLN A 60 -4.55 7.79 11.38
CA GLN A 60 -4.52 6.33 11.37
C GLN A 60 -5.46 5.81 10.29
N VAL A 61 -6.70 6.28 10.25
CA VAL A 61 -7.66 5.91 9.19
C VAL A 61 -7.13 6.27 7.81
N ALA A 62 -6.55 7.45 7.64
CA ALA A 62 -5.98 7.85 6.35
C ALA A 62 -4.82 6.96 5.89
N MET A 63 -3.92 6.59 6.82
CA MET A 63 -2.81 5.66 6.54
C MET A 63 -3.32 4.25 6.24
N TRP A 64 -4.28 3.74 7.02
CA TRP A 64 -4.86 2.41 6.81
C TRP A 64 -5.69 2.29 5.53
N MET A 65 -6.42 3.35 5.13
CA MET A 65 -7.09 3.38 3.83
C MET A 65 -6.10 3.31 2.67
N LYS A 66 -4.96 4.02 2.77
CA LYS A 66 -3.89 3.88 1.76
C LYS A 66 -3.25 2.50 1.82
N PHE A 67 -2.97 1.99 3.01
CA PHE A 67 -2.40 0.66 3.21
C PHE A 67 -3.28 -0.42 2.58
N LEU A 68 -4.59 -0.37 2.83
CA LEU A 68 -5.61 -1.22 2.21
C LEU A 68 -5.53 -1.18 0.67
N LEU A 69 -5.46 0.03 0.08
CA LEU A 69 -5.33 0.22 -1.36
C LEU A 69 -4.07 -0.44 -1.94
N VAL A 70 -2.91 -0.07 -1.40
CA VAL A 70 -1.61 -0.42 -1.99
C VAL A 70 -1.24 -1.87 -1.73
N THR A 71 -1.53 -2.40 -0.54
CA THR A 71 -1.07 -3.72 -0.10
C THR A 71 -1.76 -4.85 -0.87
N VAL A 72 -3.08 -4.74 -1.12
CA VAL A 72 -3.79 -5.71 -1.97
C VAL A 72 -3.39 -5.56 -3.44
N TRP A 73 -3.26 -4.33 -3.97
CA TRP A 73 -2.81 -4.14 -5.35
C TRP A 73 -1.41 -4.71 -5.59
N SER A 74 -0.46 -4.41 -4.70
CA SER A 74 0.89 -4.96 -4.69
C SER A 74 0.90 -6.48 -4.64
N GLY A 75 0.18 -7.08 -3.68
CA GLY A 75 0.14 -8.53 -3.51
C GLY A 75 -0.45 -9.24 -4.72
N MET A 76 -1.63 -8.80 -5.17
CA MET A 76 -2.30 -9.37 -6.35
C MET A 76 -1.47 -9.20 -7.62
N GLY A 77 -0.92 -8.02 -7.87
CA GLY A 77 -0.09 -7.75 -9.03
C GLY A 77 1.19 -8.58 -9.05
N ALA A 78 1.84 -8.76 -7.89
CA ALA A 78 3.07 -9.53 -7.78
C ALA A 78 2.83 -11.04 -8.02
N VAL A 79 1.83 -11.64 -7.38
CA VAL A 79 1.57 -13.09 -7.52
C VAL A 79 0.96 -13.46 -8.86
N THR A 80 0.10 -12.61 -9.43
CA THR A 80 -0.49 -12.86 -10.77
C THR A 80 0.45 -12.45 -11.90
N ARG A 81 1.47 -11.63 -11.61
CA ARG A 81 2.33 -10.98 -12.61
C ARG A 81 1.55 -10.22 -13.68
N ALA A 82 0.34 -9.75 -13.35
CA ALA A 82 -0.58 -9.11 -14.26
C ALA A 82 -0.82 -7.64 -13.86
N PRO A 83 -1.10 -6.73 -14.82
CA PRO A 83 -1.46 -5.35 -14.50
C PRO A 83 -2.88 -5.29 -13.91
N VAL A 84 -3.21 -4.16 -13.28
CA VAL A 84 -4.47 -3.98 -12.52
C VAL A 84 -5.72 -4.29 -13.33
N GLY A 85 -5.75 -3.91 -14.61
CA GLY A 85 -6.88 -4.15 -15.49
C GLY A 85 -7.17 -5.62 -15.73
N ILE A 86 -6.17 -6.50 -15.65
CA ILE A 86 -6.35 -7.94 -15.86
C ILE A 86 -6.87 -8.60 -14.58
N TRP A 87 -6.13 -8.47 -13.47
CA TRP A 87 -6.53 -9.16 -12.24
C TRP A 87 -7.82 -8.60 -11.64
N ARG A 88 -8.17 -7.32 -11.87
CA ARG A 88 -9.45 -6.77 -11.37
C ARG A 88 -10.67 -7.22 -12.18
N SER A 89 -10.47 -7.64 -13.44
CA SER A 89 -11.56 -7.95 -14.38
C SER A 89 -11.95 -9.43 -14.37
N LEU A 90 -11.02 -10.33 -14.04
CA LEU A 90 -11.33 -11.75 -13.88
C LEU A 90 -12.05 -12.00 -12.54
N PRO A 91 -13.21 -12.67 -12.52
CA PRO A 91 -13.98 -12.91 -11.30
C PRO A 91 -13.18 -13.59 -10.18
N GLU A 92 -12.29 -14.52 -10.54
CA GLU A 92 -11.49 -15.33 -9.63
C GLU A 92 -10.48 -14.47 -8.87
N THR A 93 -9.68 -13.68 -9.57
CA THR A 93 -8.68 -12.79 -8.96
C THR A 93 -9.32 -11.57 -8.32
N ARG A 94 -10.46 -11.09 -8.84
CA ARG A 94 -11.25 -10.04 -8.18
C ARG A 94 -11.78 -10.53 -6.83
N ARG A 95 -12.23 -11.79 -6.74
CA ARG A 95 -12.64 -12.40 -5.47
C ARG A 95 -11.47 -12.50 -4.49
N MET A 96 -10.28 -12.88 -4.95
CA MET A 96 -9.07 -12.89 -4.10
C MET A 96 -8.74 -11.49 -3.56
N ALA A 97 -8.78 -10.47 -4.41
CA ALA A 97 -8.57 -9.08 -3.98
C ALA A 97 -9.57 -8.66 -2.90
N LYS A 98 -10.86 -9.00 -3.05
CA LYS A 98 -11.89 -8.72 -2.03
C LYS A 98 -11.61 -9.42 -0.69
N LEU A 99 -11.20 -10.70 -0.73
CA LEU A 99 -10.82 -11.43 0.48
C LEU A 99 -9.63 -10.77 1.18
N GLY A 100 -8.60 -10.36 0.43
CA GLY A 100 -7.47 -9.61 0.99
C GLY A 100 -7.91 -8.28 1.62
N LEU A 101 -8.80 -7.53 0.96
CA LEU A 101 -9.35 -6.30 1.55
C LEU A 101 -10.04 -6.57 2.89
N GLN A 102 -10.84 -7.63 2.97
CA GLN A 102 -11.54 -8.02 4.19
C GLN A 102 -10.57 -8.41 5.32
N GLU A 103 -9.49 -9.11 5.01
CA GLU A 103 -8.45 -9.45 5.99
C GLU A 103 -7.80 -8.18 6.58
N ILE A 104 -7.38 -7.23 5.74
CA ILE A 104 -6.78 -5.98 6.24
C ILE A 104 -7.78 -5.17 7.07
N ILE A 105 -9.06 -5.12 6.67
CA ILE A 105 -10.11 -4.43 7.44
C ILE A 105 -10.28 -5.08 8.82
N ALA A 106 -10.30 -6.41 8.90
CA ALA A 106 -10.39 -7.13 10.16
C ALA A 106 -9.16 -6.87 11.06
N VAL A 107 -7.95 -6.87 10.47
CA VAL A 107 -6.72 -6.53 11.18
C VAL A 107 -6.76 -5.08 11.69
N ALA A 108 -7.21 -4.12 10.87
CA ALA A 108 -7.34 -2.73 11.30
C ALA A 108 -8.28 -2.58 12.50
N ALA A 109 -9.44 -3.23 12.46
CA ALA A 109 -10.41 -3.21 13.54
C ALA A 109 -9.85 -3.81 14.84
N ALA A 110 -9.07 -4.88 14.75
CA ALA A 110 -8.44 -5.51 15.92
C ALA A 110 -7.30 -4.67 16.55
N HIS A 111 -6.80 -3.66 15.82
CA HIS A 111 -5.85 -2.66 16.32
C HIS A 111 -6.55 -1.33 16.67
N ASP A 112 -7.85 -1.36 16.98
CA ASP A 112 -8.69 -0.20 17.34
C ASP A 112 -8.78 0.90 16.26
N ILE A 113 -8.63 0.51 14.99
CA ILE A 113 -8.70 1.42 13.84
C ILE A 113 -9.96 1.13 13.05
N SER A 114 -11.02 1.87 13.41
CA SER A 114 -12.31 1.81 12.73
C SER A 114 -12.23 2.49 11.35
N LEU A 115 -12.03 1.68 10.31
CA LEU A 115 -12.19 2.13 8.94
C LEU A 115 -13.66 2.43 8.62
N PRO A 116 -13.95 3.32 7.64
CA PRO A 116 -15.32 3.58 7.20
C PRO A 116 -16.02 2.30 6.74
N GLU A 117 -17.34 2.20 6.95
CA GLU A 117 -18.14 1.03 6.57
C GLU A 117 -18.04 0.74 5.06
N GLU A 118 -17.94 1.81 4.27
CA GLU A 118 -17.80 1.80 2.82
C GLU A 118 -16.37 1.49 2.34
N ALA A 119 -15.37 1.34 3.23
CA ALA A 119 -13.95 1.22 2.85
C ALA A 119 -13.70 0.17 1.76
N LEU A 120 -14.31 -1.01 1.89
CA LEU A 120 -14.18 -2.07 0.88
C LEU A 120 -14.68 -1.61 -0.49
N GLN A 121 -15.84 -0.96 -0.56
CA GLN A 121 -16.43 -0.50 -1.82
C GLN A 121 -15.66 0.68 -2.40
N THR A 122 -15.21 1.60 -1.54
CA THR A 122 -14.34 2.71 -1.94
C THR A 122 -13.07 2.20 -2.63
N ILE A 123 -12.42 1.20 -2.05
CA ILE A 123 -11.17 0.66 -2.61
C ILE A 123 -11.41 -0.13 -3.91
N ILE A 124 -12.51 -0.89 -3.99
CA ILE A 124 -12.89 -1.54 -5.25
C ILE A 124 -13.15 -0.50 -6.35
N ALA A 125 -13.88 0.56 -6.05
CA ALA A 125 -14.14 1.63 -7.01
C ALA A 125 -12.84 2.34 -7.44
N MET A 126 -11.90 2.55 -6.51
CA MET A 126 -10.57 3.04 -6.84
C MET A 126 -9.85 2.09 -7.78
N TYR A 127 -9.86 0.78 -7.51
CA TYR A 127 -9.27 -0.19 -8.43
C TYR A 127 -9.89 -0.15 -9.81
N ASP A 128 -11.21 0.02 -9.94
CA ASP A 128 -11.89 0.12 -11.22
C ASP A 128 -11.54 1.41 -11.99
N GLY A 129 -11.24 2.50 -11.26
CA GLY A 129 -10.80 3.78 -11.82
C GLY A 129 -9.33 3.84 -12.24
N LEU A 130 -8.48 2.87 -11.83
CA LEU A 130 -7.07 2.85 -12.24
C LEU A 130 -6.91 2.62 -13.74
N VAL A 131 -5.83 3.13 -14.32
CA VAL A 131 -5.46 2.85 -15.72
C VAL A 131 -5.18 1.35 -15.86
N PRO A 132 -5.79 0.62 -16.83
CA PRO A 132 -5.72 -0.83 -16.88
C PRO A 132 -4.30 -1.42 -16.93
N GLN A 133 -3.33 -0.70 -17.49
CA GLN A 133 -1.95 -1.13 -17.64
C GLN A 133 -1.08 -0.84 -16.39
N SER A 134 -1.62 -0.14 -15.39
CA SER A 134 -0.86 0.23 -14.20
C SER A 134 -0.45 -0.99 -13.36
N THR A 135 0.76 -0.89 -12.80
CA THR A 135 1.34 -1.86 -11.87
C THR A 135 1.70 -1.16 -10.55
N ALA A 136 1.71 -1.92 -9.46
CA ALA A 136 2.20 -1.42 -8.17
C ALA A 136 3.74 -1.37 -8.13
N SER A 137 4.32 -0.57 -7.23
CA SER A 137 5.80 -0.49 -7.06
C SER A 137 6.40 -1.82 -6.66
N LEU A 138 5.89 -2.44 -5.58
CA LEU A 138 6.33 -3.75 -5.11
C LEU A 138 6.24 -4.82 -6.21
N GLN A 139 5.16 -4.81 -7.00
CA GLN A 139 5.02 -5.69 -8.16
C GLN A 139 6.19 -5.53 -9.14
N ARG A 140 6.57 -4.29 -9.48
CA ARG A 140 7.69 -4.03 -10.39
C ARG A 140 9.01 -4.51 -9.79
N ASP A 141 9.27 -4.22 -8.51
CA ASP A 141 10.50 -4.66 -7.84
C ASP A 141 10.64 -6.18 -7.86
N VAL A 142 9.57 -6.90 -7.51
CA VAL A 142 9.52 -8.37 -7.56
C VAL A 142 9.73 -8.87 -9.00
N MET A 143 9.12 -8.24 -10.00
CA MET A 143 9.27 -8.65 -11.40
C MET A 143 10.68 -8.38 -11.96
N GLU A 144 11.35 -7.33 -11.48
CA GLU A 144 12.72 -6.95 -11.84
C GLU A 144 13.78 -7.66 -10.98
N GLY A 145 13.38 -8.49 -10.01
CA GLY A 145 14.28 -9.20 -9.12
C GLY A 145 15.04 -8.29 -8.15
N ARG A 146 14.44 -7.15 -7.80
CA ARG A 146 14.99 -6.18 -6.83
C ARG A 146 14.38 -6.40 -5.45
N PRO A 147 15.11 -6.05 -4.36
CA PRO A 147 14.52 -6.00 -3.03
C PRO A 147 13.27 -5.10 -3.03
N SER A 148 12.19 -5.59 -2.47
CA SER A 148 10.90 -4.91 -2.48
C SER A 148 10.45 -4.53 -1.06
N GLU A 149 9.26 -3.93 -0.96
CA GLU A 149 8.62 -3.61 0.31
C GLU A 149 7.80 -4.79 0.88
N LEU A 150 8.11 -6.04 0.50
CA LEU A 150 7.36 -7.24 0.90
C LEU A 150 7.11 -7.30 2.41
N GLU A 151 8.14 -7.08 3.22
CA GLU A 151 8.04 -7.10 4.69
C GLU A 151 7.22 -5.96 5.27
N ALA A 152 7.27 -4.78 4.64
CA ALA A 152 6.60 -3.58 5.13
C ALA A 152 5.13 -3.52 4.68
N GLN A 153 4.78 -4.16 3.57
CA GLN A 153 3.41 -4.21 3.06
C GLN A 153 2.72 -5.54 3.39
N ILE A 154 3.07 -6.59 2.66
CA ILE A 154 2.38 -7.90 2.73
C ILE A 154 2.69 -8.59 4.06
N GLY A 155 3.97 -8.62 4.46
CA GLY A 155 4.40 -9.20 5.74
C GLY A 155 3.83 -8.46 6.95
N ALA A 156 3.59 -7.15 6.84
CA ALA A 156 2.97 -6.38 7.92
C ALA A 156 1.54 -6.83 8.21
N VAL A 157 0.74 -7.16 7.19
CA VAL A 157 -0.61 -7.71 7.40
C VAL A 157 -0.56 -9.02 8.19
N VAL A 158 0.37 -9.91 7.81
CA VAL A 158 0.53 -11.21 8.49
C VAL A 158 0.96 -11.02 9.94
N ARG A 159 1.95 -10.15 10.21
CA ARG A 159 2.42 -9.87 11.58
C ARG A 159 1.34 -9.23 12.44
N PHE A 160 0.66 -8.19 11.94
CA PHE A 160 -0.41 -7.52 12.68
C PHE A 160 -1.62 -8.42 12.92
N GLY A 161 -1.92 -9.32 11.98
CA GLY A 161 -2.93 -10.35 12.16
C GLY A 161 -2.57 -11.32 13.28
N GLN A 162 -1.33 -11.81 13.29
CA GLN A 162 -0.83 -12.69 14.36
C GLN A 162 -0.83 -12.03 15.74
N GLU A 163 -0.40 -10.76 15.82
CA GLU A 163 -0.39 -9.99 17.07
C GLU A 163 -1.80 -9.82 17.68
N ALA A 164 -2.83 -9.80 16.83
CA ALA A 164 -4.21 -9.55 17.23
C ALA A 164 -5.13 -10.80 17.11
N ASP A 165 -4.56 -11.99 16.89
CA ASP A 165 -5.29 -13.25 16.68
C ASP A 165 -6.35 -13.19 15.54
N VAL A 166 -6.03 -12.44 14.48
CA VAL A 166 -6.84 -12.33 13.26
C VAL A 166 -6.22 -13.19 12.15
N ALA A 167 -7.01 -14.11 11.60
CA ALA A 167 -6.56 -14.94 10.49
C ALA A 167 -6.40 -14.11 9.20
N THR A 168 -5.24 -14.23 8.57
CA THR A 168 -4.91 -13.56 7.29
C THR A 168 -4.48 -14.55 6.20
N PRO A 169 -5.25 -15.60 5.88
CA PRO A 169 -4.80 -16.69 5.01
C PRO A 169 -4.42 -16.24 3.59
N MET A 170 -5.12 -15.27 3.01
CA MET A 170 -4.78 -14.70 1.70
C MET A 170 -3.41 -14.01 1.76
N PHE A 171 -3.19 -13.16 2.76
CA PHE A 171 -1.92 -12.46 2.93
C PHE A 171 -0.77 -13.39 3.33
N THR A 172 -1.04 -14.42 4.13
CA THR A 172 -0.05 -15.46 4.45
C THR A 172 0.38 -16.20 3.20
N PHE A 173 -0.57 -16.61 2.35
CA PHE A 173 -0.26 -17.26 1.07
C PHE A 173 0.55 -16.35 0.14
N ILE A 174 0.12 -15.10 -0.04
CA ILE A 174 0.83 -14.12 -0.90
C ILE A 174 2.25 -13.90 -0.38
N TYR A 175 2.42 -13.67 0.92
CA TYR A 175 3.72 -13.46 1.54
C TYR A 175 4.65 -14.66 1.30
N GLN A 176 4.18 -15.86 1.63
CA GLN A 176 4.98 -17.09 1.47
C GLN A 176 5.30 -17.41 0.00
N SER A 177 4.42 -17.05 -0.93
CA SER A 177 4.65 -17.24 -2.37
C SER A 177 5.75 -16.31 -2.90
N LEU A 178 5.84 -15.09 -2.35
CA LEU A 178 6.80 -14.07 -2.80
C LEU A 178 8.13 -14.12 -2.04
N LEU A 179 8.13 -14.69 -0.83
CA LEU A 179 9.30 -14.73 0.05
C LEU A 179 10.56 -15.31 -0.62
N PRO A 180 10.53 -16.42 -1.37
CA PRO A 180 11.74 -16.92 -2.05
C PRO A 180 12.34 -15.93 -3.05
N MET A 181 11.49 -15.19 -3.78
CA MET A 181 11.94 -14.18 -4.74
C MET A 181 12.58 -12.98 -4.01
N GLU A 182 11.99 -12.54 -2.90
CA GLU A 182 12.51 -11.47 -2.07
C GLU A 182 13.86 -11.83 -1.44
N LEU A 183 13.98 -13.04 -0.86
CA LEU A 183 15.24 -13.53 -0.27
C LEU A 183 16.33 -13.62 -1.33
N ARG A 184 15.99 -14.07 -2.55
CA ARG A 184 16.94 -14.08 -3.67
C ARG A 184 17.39 -12.68 -4.05
N ALA A 185 16.45 -11.74 -4.20
CA ALA A 185 16.77 -10.35 -4.56
C ALA A 185 17.67 -9.66 -3.53
N ARG A 186 17.59 -10.07 -2.25
CA ARG A 186 18.45 -9.60 -1.16
C ARG A 186 19.76 -10.37 -1.00
N GLY A 187 20.03 -11.37 -1.83
CA GLY A 187 21.24 -12.20 -1.75
C GLY A 187 21.25 -13.17 -0.56
N GLN A 188 20.09 -13.46 0.03
CA GLN A 188 19.94 -14.35 1.20
C GLN A 188 19.56 -15.78 0.79
N LEU A 189 19.15 -15.98 -0.47
CA LEU A 189 18.82 -17.28 -1.04
C LEU A 189 19.37 -17.35 -2.47
N GLN A 190 19.88 -18.51 -2.87
CA GLN A 190 20.25 -18.79 -4.25
C GLN A 190 19.30 -19.85 -4.80
N PHE A 191 18.82 -19.66 -6.03
CA PHE A 191 18.20 -20.75 -6.77
C PHE A 191 19.34 -21.52 -7.44
N GLY A 192 19.27 -22.85 -7.40
CA GLY A 192 20.25 -23.70 -8.09
C GLY A 192 20.35 -23.36 -9.57
N GLU A 193 21.51 -23.67 -10.15
CA GLU A 193 21.77 -23.54 -11.60
C GLU A 193 20.89 -24.47 -12.44
#